data_AF-A0A2U3NUH7-F1
#
_entry.id   AF-A0A2U3NUH7-F1
#
_cell.length_a   1.000
_cell.length_b   1.000
_cell.length_c   1.000
_cell.angle_alpha   90.00
_cell.angle_beta   90.00
_cell.angle_gamma   90.00
#
_symmetry.space_group_name_H-M   'P 1'
#
loop_
_entity.id
_entity.type
_entity.pdbx_description
1 polymer ?
#
loop_
_entity_poly.entity_id
_entity_poly.type
_entity_poly.pdbx_seq_one_letter_code
_entity_poly.pdbx_strand_id
1 'polypeptide(L)' 'MLNIAAAAALHRTAELRSEIKQALANGLTTDEVRDILNEVAIHADSSVADCVRIAEQALTDPQQ' A
#
# COMPACT_ATOMS: atom_id res chain seq x y z
N MET A 1 -5.81 6.28 3.03
CA MET A 1 -6.72 5.21 2.54
C MET A 1 -6.96 5.30 1.04
N LEU A 2 -7.68 6.30 0.54
CA LEU A 2 -8.02 6.39 -0.90
C LEU A 2 -6.79 6.46 -1.82
N ASN A 3 -5.77 7.24 -1.42
CA ASN A 3 -4.54 7.36 -2.22
C ASN A 3 -3.77 6.04 -2.35
N ILE A 4 -3.69 5.24 -1.28
CA ILE A 4 -3.08 3.90 -1.31
C ILE A 4 -3.83 3.03 -2.33
N ALA A 5 -5.16 3.01 -2.24
CA ALA A 5 -5.97 2.20 -3.13
C ALA A 5 -5.81 2.61 -4.60
N ALA A 6 -5.80 3.92 -4.90
CA ALA A 6 -5.60 4.44 -6.24
C ALA A 6 -4.19 4.13 -6.78
N ALA A 7 -3.14 4.33 -5.97
CA ALA A 7 -1.77 4.03 -6.36
C ALA A 7 -1.55 2.53 -6.62
N ALA A 8 -2.14 1.66 -5.78
CA ALA A 8 -2.10 0.21 -5.95
C ALA A 8 -2.85 -0.25 -7.21
N ALA A 9 -4.09 0.21 -7.42
CA ALA A 9 -4.90 -0.15 -8.58
C ALA A 9 -4.28 0.30 -9.92
N LEU A 10 -3.48 1.37 -9.90
CA LEU A 10 -2.79 1.91 -11.08
C LEU A 10 -1.33 1.45 -11.20
N HIS A 11 -0.88 0.50 -10.36
CA HIS A 11 0.49 -0.03 -10.36
C HIS A 11 1.59 1.04 -10.19
N ARG A 12 1.28 2.15 -9.50
CA ARG A 12 2.20 3.27 -9.22
C ARG A 12 3.06 2.96 -7.99
N THR A 13 3.95 1.98 -8.11
CA THR A 13 4.71 1.41 -6.98
C THR A 13 5.59 2.42 -6.23
N ALA A 14 6.15 3.43 -6.89
CA ALA A 14 6.93 4.49 -6.23
C ALA A 14 6.05 5.39 -5.35
N GLU A 15 4.91 5.82 -5.88
CA GLU A 15 3.91 6.63 -5.15
C GLU A 15 3.31 5.82 -4.00
N LEU A 16 3.00 4.54 -4.25
CA LEU A 16 2.43 3.64 -3.26
C LEU A 16 3.26 3.55 -1.96
N ARG A 17 4.59 3.48 -2.05
CA ARG A 17 5.46 3.48 -0.85
C ARG A 17 5.32 4.77 -0.05
N SER A 18 5.30 5.92 -0.72
CA SER A 18 5.13 7.23 -0.07
C SER A 18 3.77 7.35 0.62
N GLU A 19 2.71 6.94 -0.08
CA GLU A 19 1.33 6.97 0.45
C GLU A 19 1.15 6.04 1.65
N ILE A 20 1.80 4.87 1.65
CA ILE A 20 1.81 3.96 2.80
C ILE A 20 2.51 4.62 4.00
N LYS A 21 3.71 5.18 3.83
CA LYS A 21 4.42 5.87 4.92
C LYS A 21 3.58 7.01 5.50
N GLN A 22 2.97 7.81 4.63
CA GLN A 22 2.13 8.93 5.05
C GLN A 22 0.84 8.46 5.74
N ALA A 23 0.22 7.37 5.28
CA ALA A 23 -0.95 6.80 5.96
C ALA A 23 -0.62 6.33 7.38
N LEU A 24 0.51 5.65 7.57
CA LEU A 24 0.97 5.22 8.89
C LEU A 24 1.25 6.43 9.80
N ALA A 25 1.89 7.48 9.27
CA ALA A 25 2.10 8.73 9.99
C ALA A 25 0.77 9.43 10.38
N ASN A 26 -0.27 9.24 9.58
CA ASN A 26 -1.63 9.72 9.85
C ASN A 26 -2.43 8.80 10.79
N GLY A 27 -1.80 7.77 11.37
CA GLY A 27 -2.39 6.91 12.38
C GLY A 27 -3.07 5.65 11.84
N LEU A 28 -2.95 5.33 10.55
CA LEU A 28 -3.33 4.01 10.07
C LEU A 28 -2.40 2.94 10.64
N THR A 29 -2.97 1.80 10.94
CA THR A 29 -2.22 0.60 11.29
C THR A 29 -1.75 -0.14 10.04
N THR A 30 -0.71 -0.95 10.19
CA THR A 30 -0.24 -1.84 9.13
C THR A 30 -1.33 -2.82 8.67
N ASP A 31 -2.18 -3.27 9.59
CA ASP A 31 -3.27 -4.19 9.27
C ASP A 31 -4.34 -3.51 8.40
N GLU A 32 -4.71 -2.26 8.71
CA GLU A 32 -5.62 -1.47 7.85
C GLU A 32 -5.03 -1.22 6.46
N VAL A 33 -3.72 -0.98 6.36
CA VAL A 33 -3.04 -0.87 5.05
C VAL A 33 -3.10 -2.19 4.29
N ARG A 34 -2.91 -3.32 4.97
CA ARG A 34 -3.01 -4.66 4.35
C ARG A 34 -4.43 -4.94 3.86
N ASP A 35 -5.44 -4.59 4.65
CA ASP A 35 -6.84 -4.77 4.28
C ASP A 35 -7.21 -3.93 3.04
N ILE A 36 -6.72 -2.69 2.95
CA ILE A 36 -6.91 -1.86 1.74
C ILE A 36 -6.31 -2.53 0.51
N LEU A 37 -5.09 -3.08 0.61
CA LEU A 37 -4.46 -3.76 -0.52
C LEU A 37 -5.19 -5.06 -0.90
N ASN A 38 -5.72 -5.80 0.07
CA ASN A 38 -6.57 -6.96 -0.17
C ASN A 38 -7.86 -6.57 -0.91
N GLU A 39 -8.53 -5.49 -0.50
CA GLU A 39 -9.72 -4.99 -1.19
C GLU A 39 -9.43 -4.61 -2.65
N VAL A 40 -8.30 -3.95 -2.90
CA VAL A 40 -7.88 -3.63 -4.27
C VAL A 40 -7.59 -4.91 -5.08
N ALA A 41 -6.97 -5.93 -4.47
CA ALA A 41 -6.71 -7.19 -5.14
C ALA A 41 -7.99 -7.95 -5.52
N ILE A 42 -9.04 -7.86 -4.67
CA ILE A 42 -10.35 -8.45 -4.93
C ILE A 42 -11.10 -7.68 -6.02
N HIS A 43 -11.03 -6.35 -6.01
CA HIS A 43 -11.95 -5.52 -6.79
C HIS A 43 -11.37 -4.89 -8.05
N ALA A 44 -10.06 -4.69 -8.13
CA ALA A 44 -9.42 -4.03 -9.27
C ALA A 44 -8.50 -4.96 -10.05
N ASP A 45 -7.52 -5.57 -9.37
CA ASP A 45 -6.51 -6.39 -10.04
C ASP A 45 -5.83 -7.38 -9.08
N SER A 46 -5.95 -8.67 -9.35
CA SER A 46 -5.35 -9.73 -8.55
C SER A 46 -3.81 -9.68 -8.48
N SER A 47 -3.14 -8.98 -9.41
CA SER A 47 -1.69 -8.79 -9.38
C SER A 47 -1.22 -7.80 -8.30
N VAL A 48 -2.15 -7.11 -7.63
CA VAL A 48 -1.86 -6.25 -6.47
C VAL A 48 -1.41 -7.06 -5.24
N ALA A 49 -1.48 -8.39 -5.27
CA ALA A 49 -0.87 -9.24 -4.24
C ALA A 49 0.63 -8.94 -4.02
N ASP A 50 1.38 -8.60 -5.08
CA ASP A 50 2.79 -8.19 -4.97
C ASP A 50 2.97 -6.85 -4.24
N CYS A 51 1.93 -6.01 -4.19
CA CYS A 51 1.95 -4.74 -3.47
C CYS A 51 2.00 -4.93 -1.94
N VAL A 52 1.52 -6.07 -1.41
CA VAL A 52 1.66 -6.41 0.02
C VAL A 52 3.14 -6.55 0.38
N ARG A 53 3.92 -7.20 -0.48
CA ARG A 53 5.37 -7.35 -0.30
C ARG A 53 6.10 -6.01 -0.39
N ILE A 54 5.62 -5.09 -1.23
CA ILE A 54 6.12 -3.71 -1.32
C ILE A 54 5.79 -2.91 -0.05
N ALA A 55 4.59 -3.10 0.51
CA ALA A 55 4.19 -2.48 1.78
C ALA A 55 5.08 -2.96 2.94
N GLU A 56 5.36 -4.26 3.01
CA GLU A 56 6.30 -4.83 3.99
C GLU A 56 7.70 -4.23 3.83
N GLN A 57 8.23 -4.15 2.61
CA GLN A 57 9.52 -3.49 2.36
C GLN A 57 9.52 -2.02 2.81
N ALA A 58 8.44 -1.28 2.57
CA ALA A 58 8.34 0.12 2.97
C ALA A 58 8.35 0.32 4.50
N LEU A 59 8.01 -0.73 5.27
CA LEU A 59 8.05 -0.73 6.74
C LEU A 59 9.43 -1.09 7.28
N THR A 60 10.19 -1.94 6.57
CA THR A 60 11.50 -2.43 7.02
C THR A 60 12.67 -1.55 6.56
N ASP A 61 12.49 -0.71 5.54
CA ASP A 61 13.56 0.13 4.99
C ASP A 61 13.61 1.52 5.70
N PRO A 62 14.62 1.81 6.53
CA PRO A 62 14.68 3.05 7.31
C PRO A 62 15.02 4.30 6.47
N GLN A 63 15.36 4.15 5.20
CA GLN A 63 15.88 5.25 4.38
C GLN A 63 15.30 5.23 2.96
N GLN A 64 14.43 6.21 2.70
CA GLN A 64 14.33 7.03 1.48
C GLN A 64 13.10 7.93 1.57
#